data_AF-A0A0D7E639-F1
#
_entry.id   AF-A0A0D7E639-F1
#
_cell.length_a   1.000
_cell.length_b   1.000
_cell.length_c   1.000
_cell.angle_alpha   90.00
_cell.angle_beta   90.00
_cell.angle_gamma   90.00
#
_symmetry.space_group_name_H-M   'P 1'
#
loop_
_entity.id
_entity.type
_entity.pdbx_description
1 polymer ?
#
loop_
_entity_poly.entity_id
_entity_poly.type
_entity_poly.pdbx_seq_one_letter_code
_entity_poly.pdbx_strand_id
1 'polypeptide(L)'
;MSRIEALIPATIAYALLAVLLIAFSFSAIDTWHLGYGWHDQQRIYQLLLLCACAPLAFLLPQRALPRPALLLLSSLLLLGLCSSALSALPQWALKEWSRYIGLLLLSLVVGGLAERPIWQSFILWVMAAVGFLHAFQFLVYYLMAFVTGIRMLDADILFNGFSNPRFFGQFQVMLFPVMALLLKRCHHQRRTSLTTLLGLALITQWCIAYTLGGRGLWLGLIVSHFVLLLINRQLWRIMALQASMALLGFSLFLLLFKLIPFWLELAPSLRNSLRVSLSGREHLWQLAWEAAVANPWLGVGPMHYSANYNPIAAHPHQVVLQWLAEWGFATTLFALAIGAWGLSHGARCLCQTSAHELDAGLWVAIVGALVLAQIDGVFVMPYTETWLALLIGLALARWSSPIPAKMSQRIAIGIFAIPVVLVLGKVLIKEAPTLPLTQETDIKEHHTGWTPRFWSHGWLPVKSP
;
A
#
# COMPACT_ATOMS: atom_id res chain seq x y z
N MET A 1 16.89 -35.66 18.69
CA MET A 1 16.34 -34.57 19.53
C MET A 1 16.71 -33.18 19.04
N SER A 2 17.94 -32.89 18.58
CA SER A 2 18.37 -31.54 18.15
C SER A 2 17.64 -30.91 16.94
N ARG A 3 17.12 -31.70 15.98
CA ARG A 3 16.33 -31.17 14.83
C ARG A 3 14.90 -30.77 15.20
N ILE A 4 14.30 -31.40 16.22
CA ILE A 4 12.92 -31.14 16.64
C ILE A 4 12.86 -29.82 17.43
N GLU A 5 13.85 -29.57 18.28
CA GLU A 5 13.96 -28.33 19.06
C GLU A 5 14.21 -27.08 18.20
N ALA A 6 14.92 -27.20 17.07
CA ALA A 6 15.11 -26.08 16.13
C ALA A 6 13.87 -25.77 15.26
N LEU A 7 12.93 -26.72 15.12
CA LEU A 7 11.72 -26.55 14.30
C LEU A 7 10.61 -25.75 15.03
N ILE A 8 10.55 -25.84 16.36
CA ILE A 8 9.50 -25.23 17.17
C ILE A 8 9.57 -23.68 17.12
N PRO A 9 10.75 -23.03 17.29
CA PRO A 9 10.84 -21.56 17.24
C PRO A 9 10.48 -20.99 15.87
N ALA A 10 10.88 -21.66 14.78
CA ALA A 10 10.58 -21.20 13.43
C ALA A 10 9.08 -21.30 13.12
N THR A 11 8.43 -22.38 13.56
CA THR A 11 6.98 -22.59 13.35
C THR A 11 6.16 -21.55 14.10
N ILE A 12 6.54 -21.23 15.34
CA ILE A 12 5.91 -20.17 16.14
C ILE A 12 6.08 -18.81 15.45
N ALA A 13 7.26 -18.49 14.94
CA ALA A 13 7.52 -17.25 14.19
C ALA A 13 6.65 -17.13 12.93
N TYR A 14 6.48 -18.22 12.18
CA TYR A 14 5.60 -18.26 11.01
C TYR A 14 4.14 -18.04 11.39
N ALA A 15 3.67 -18.71 12.44
CA ALA A 15 2.30 -18.55 12.92
C ALA A 15 2.03 -17.12 13.40
N LEU A 16 2.95 -16.53 14.17
CA LEU A 16 2.86 -15.14 14.62
C LEU A 16 2.76 -14.17 13.44
N LEU A 17 3.64 -14.30 12.44
CA LEU A 17 3.60 -13.45 11.25
C LEU A 17 2.30 -13.61 10.46
N ALA A 18 1.78 -14.83 10.34
CA ALA A 18 0.52 -15.09 9.66
C ALA A 18 -0.66 -14.44 10.39
N VAL A 19 -0.71 -14.57 11.72
CA VAL A 19 -1.76 -13.96 12.56
C VAL A 19 -1.72 -12.43 12.46
N LEU A 20 -0.52 -11.83 12.57
CA LEU A 20 -0.37 -10.38 12.45
C LEU A 20 -0.70 -9.87 11.05
N LEU A 21 -0.36 -10.62 10.01
CA LEU A 21 -0.74 -10.28 8.64
C LEU A 21 -2.26 -10.32 8.46
N ILE A 22 -2.94 -11.33 9.01
CA ILE A 22 -4.40 -11.42 8.99
C ILE A 22 -5.01 -10.24 9.76
N ALA A 23 -4.53 -9.96 10.98
CA ALA A 23 -5.02 -8.82 11.77
C ALA A 23 -4.87 -7.49 11.02
N PHE A 24 -3.70 -7.24 10.42
CA PHE A 24 -3.49 -6.09 9.55
C PHE A 24 -4.42 -6.08 8.34
N SER A 25 -4.57 -7.21 7.64
CA SER A 25 -5.40 -7.30 6.44
C SER A 25 -6.86 -6.97 6.74
N PHE A 26 -7.38 -7.41 7.88
CA PHE A 26 -8.75 -7.20 8.34
C PHE A 26 -8.98 -5.85 9.04
N SER A 27 -7.93 -5.06 9.27
CA SER A 27 -8.04 -3.69 9.81
C SER A 27 -8.78 -2.71 8.87
N ALA A 28 -9.03 -3.10 7.61
CA ALA A 28 -9.84 -2.36 6.66
C ALA A 28 -11.30 -2.85 6.59
N ILE A 29 -11.68 -3.92 7.28
CA ILE A 29 -13.02 -4.53 7.14
C ILE A 29 -14.01 -3.97 8.16
N ASP A 30 -13.57 -3.76 9.40
CA ASP A 30 -14.40 -3.25 10.51
C ASP A 30 -13.57 -2.37 11.43
N THR A 31 -14.20 -1.55 12.28
CA THR A 31 -13.53 -0.79 13.34
C THR A 31 -13.55 -1.60 14.62
N TRP A 32 -12.37 -2.04 15.07
CA TRP A 32 -12.17 -2.94 16.20
C TRP A 32 -11.97 -2.17 17.50
N HIS A 33 -11.62 -0.88 17.41
CA HIS A 33 -11.28 -0.03 18.55
C HIS A 33 -12.15 1.22 18.56
N LEU A 34 -12.95 1.40 19.61
CA LEU A 34 -13.77 2.59 19.82
C LEU A 34 -12.89 3.86 19.89
N GLY A 35 -13.31 4.91 19.21
CA GLY A 35 -12.61 6.20 19.16
C GLY A 35 -11.49 6.31 18.11
N TYR A 36 -11.17 5.23 17.39
CA TYR A 36 -10.16 5.28 16.32
C TYR A 36 -10.81 5.32 14.94
N GLY A 37 -10.31 6.20 14.09
CA GLY A 37 -10.67 6.22 12.67
C GLY A 37 -9.98 5.09 11.88
N TRP A 38 -10.51 4.80 10.68
CA TRP A 38 -9.99 3.76 9.77
C TRP A 38 -8.48 3.85 9.54
N HIS A 39 -7.98 5.05 9.28
CA HIS A 39 -6.57 5.28 8.99
C HIS A 39 -5.66 4.93 10.18
N ASP A 40 -6.05 5.35 11.38
CA ASP A 40 -5.23 5.16 12.58
C ASP A 40 -5.22 3.70 13.02
N GLN A 41 -6.37 3.03 12.91
CA GLN A 41 -6.44 1.59 13.11
C GLN A 41 -5.49 0.84 12.16
N GLN A 42 -5.57 1.11 10.85
CA GLN A 42 -4.69 0.50 9.86
C GLN A 42 -3.21 0.77 10.17
N ARG A 43 -2.88 2.00 10.59
CA ARG A 43 -1.53 2.35 11.05
C ARG A 43 -1.11 1.53 12.25
N ILE A 44 -1.93 1.41 13.29
CA ILE A 44 -1.63 0.63 14.50
C ILE A 44 -1.30 -0.83 14.13
N TYR A 45 -2.17 -1.49 13.35
CA TYR A 45 -1.92 -2.88 12.94
C TYR A 45 -0.71 -3.03 12.02
N GLN A 46 -0.43 -2.05 11.16
CA GLN A 46 0.82 -2.01 10.42
C GLN A 46 2.02 -1.93 11.36
N LEU A 47 2.03 -0.98 12.31
CA LEU A 47 3.16 -0.82 13.24
C LEU A 47 3.37 -2.08 14.07
N LEU A 48 2.30 -2.76 14.52
CA LEU A 48 2.39 -4.05 15.20
C LEU A 48 3.07 -5.12 14.34
N LEU A 49 2.64 -5.23 13.07
CA LEU A 49 3.25 -6.14 12.10
C LEU A 49 4.74 -5.83 11.88
N LEU A 50 5.10 -4.55 11.70
CA LEU A 50 6.48 -4.13 11.47
C LEU A 50 7.37 -4.35 12.70
N CYS A 51 6.89 -4.01 13.90
CA CYS A 51 7.59 -4.23 15.17
C CYS A 51 7.85 -5.71 15.44
N ALA A 52 6.89 -6.59 15.15
CA ALA A 52 7.09 -8.02 15.30
C ALA A 52 7.99 -8.60 14.20
N CYS A 53 7.87 -8.10 12.96
CA CYS A 53 8.68 -8.56 11.84
C CYS A 53 10.16 -8.20 12.01
N ALA A 54 10.48 -7.04 12.61
CA ALA A 54 11.85 -6.55 12.77
C ALA A 54 12.81 -7.54 13.48
N PRO A 55 12.54 -8.06 14.69
CA PRO A 55 13.40 -9.06 15.32
C PRO A 55 13.34 -10.41 14.59
N LEU A 56 12.17 -10.78 14.04
CA LEU A 56 12.02 -12.00 13.25
C LEU A 56 12.85 -11.98 11.98
N ALA A 57 13.13 -10.81 11.40
CA ALA A 57 13.95 -10.69 10.23
C ALA A 57 15.33 -11.32 10.47
N PHE A 58 15.94 -11.09 11.63
CA PHE A 58 17.22 -11.71 11.97
C PHE A 58 17.16 -13.25 12.00
N LEU A 59 16.04 -13.81 12.48
CA LEU A 59 15.86 -15.25 12.69
C LEU A 59 15.44 -15.99 11.43
N LEU A 60 14.54 -15.40 10.64
CA LEU A 60 13.91 -16.02 9.49
C LEU A 60 14.81 -16.01 8.25
N PRO A 61 14.53 -16.89 7.25
CA PRO A 61 15.19 -16.83 5.95
C PRO A 61 14.95 -15.48 5.28
N GLN A 62 15.99 -14.96 4.63
CA GLN A 62 15.96 -13.71 3.88
C GLN A 62 16.60 -13.90 2.51
N ARG A 63 16.19 -13.08 1.55
CA ARG A 63 16.88 -13.00 0.26
C ARG A 63 18.23 -12.31 0.37
N ALA A 64 19.26 -12.91 -0.22
CA ALA A 64 20.53 -12.25 -0.43
C ALA A 64 20.34 -11.07 -1.38
N LEU A 65 20.73 -9.89 -0.93
CA LEU A 65 20.83 -8.73 -1.78
C LEU A 65 22.23 -8.69 -2.40
N PRO A 66 22.36 -8.42 -3.71
CA PRO A 66 23.67 -8.23 -4.30
C PRO A 66 24.32 -6.95 -3.75
N ARG A 67 25.66 -6.91 -3.77
CA ARG A 67 26.46 -5.78 -3.26
C ARG A 67 25.96 -4.39 -3.69
N PRO A 68 25.65 -4.10 -4.98
CA PRO A 68 25.15 -2.78 -5.36
C PRO A 68 23.82 -2.41 -4.67
N ALA A 69 22.91 -3.38 -4.51
CA ALA A 69 21.63 -3.15 -3.82
C ALA A 69 21.83 -2.84 -2.34
N LEU A 70 22.73 -3.58 -1.68
CA LEU A 70 23.11 -3.33 -0.29
C LEU A 70 23.71 -1.94 -0.12
N LEU A 71 24.62 -1.54 -1.01
CA LEU A 71 25.23 -0.21 -0.97
C LEU A 71 24.17 0.89 -1.14
N LEU A 72 23.31 0.79 -2.16
CA LEU A 72 22.23 1.77 -2.40
C LEU A 72 21.27 1.86 -1.21
N LEU A 73 20.82 0.72 -0.65
CA LEU A 73 19.93 0.71 0.51
C LEU A 73 20.61 1.26 1.74
N SER A 74 21.83 0.84 2.04
CA SER A 74 22.58 1.36 3.20
C SER A 74 22.81 2.87 3.07
N SER A 75 23.19 3.37 1.89
CA SER A 75 23.34 4.80 1.64
C SER A 75 22.01 5.55 1.81
N LEU A 76 20.91 5.03 1.26
CA LEU A 76 19.57 5.59 1.41
C LEU A 76 19.17 5.68 2.89
N LEU A 77 19.36 4.61 3.65
CA LEU A 77 18.98 4.55 5.06
C LEU A 77 19.87 5.46 5.93
N LEU A 78 21.18 5.51 5.66
CA LEU A 78 22.11 6.37 6.40
C LEU A 78 21.86 7.86 6.12
N LEU A 79 21.68 8.25 4.85
CA LEU A 79 21.34 9.64 4.50
C LEU A 79 19.97 10.04 5.08
N GLY A 80 18.99 9.13 5.04
CA GLY A 80 17.71 9.33 5.69
C GLY A 80 17.81 9.49 7.21
N LEU A 81 18.73 8.79 7.86
CA LEU A 81 18.99 8.93 9.30
C LEU A 81 19.61 10.30 9.60
N CYS A 82 20.60 10.72 8.79
CA CYS A 82 21.17 12.06 8.89
C CYS A 82 20.10 13.15 8.70
N SER A 83 19.26 13.02 7.69
CA SER A 83 18.12 13.92 7.45
C SER A 83 17.16 13.94 8.64
N SER A 84 16.83 12.77 9.19
CA SER A 84 15.95 12.67 10.37
C SER A 84 16.55 13.32 11.60
N ALA A 85 17.82 13.08 11.88
CA ALA A 85 18.53 13.60 13.05
C ALA A 85 18.71 15.12 13.01
N LEU A 86 18.86 15.69 11.81
CA LEU A 86 19.07 17.13 11.58
C LEU A 86 17.78 17.90 11.32
N SER A 87 16.63 17.22 11.23
CA SER A 87 15.33 17.85 11.02
C SER A 87 14.89 18.68 12.24
N ALA A 88 13.95 19.61 12.04
CA ALA A 88 13.45 20.47 13.11
C ALA A 88 12.76 19.70 14.25
N LEU A 89 12.13 18.56 13.92
CA LEU A 89 11.44 17.69 14.85
C LEU A 89 11.91 16.22 14.65
N PRO A 90 13.11 15.84 15.15
CA PRO A 90 13.72 14.54 14.86
C PRO A 90 12.85 13.35 15.28
N GLN A 91 12.12 13.46 16.39
CA GLN A 91 11.24 12.37 16.85
C GLN A 91 10.13 12.04 15.86
N TRP A 92 9.66 13.02 15.09
CA TRP A 92 8.63 12.87 14.07
C TRP A 92 9.23 12.28 12.78
N ALA A 93 10.39 12.77 12.34
CA ALA A 93 11.09 12.21 11.19
C ALA A 93 11.48 10.73 11.40
N LEU A 94 11.96 10.39 12.60
CA LEU A 94 12.33 9.01 12.95
C LEU A 94 11.16 8.03 12.85
N LYS A 95 9.90 8.46 13.03
CA LYS A 95 8.72 7.59 12.84
C LYS A 95 8.61 7.12 11.39
N GLU A 96 8.72 8.05 10.44
CA GLU A 96 8.66 7.73 9.02
C GLU A 96 9.88 6.93 8.56
N TRP A 97 11.07 7.30 9.04
CA TRP A 97 12.31 6.58 8.74
C TRP A 97 12.26 5.13 9.24
N SER A 98 11.91 4.91 10.52
CA SER A 98 11.75 3.57 11.09
C SER A 98 10.64 2.77 10.40
N ARG A 99 9.56 3.42 9.97
CA ARG A 99 8.49 2.77 9.20
C ARG A 99 8.99 2.23 7.86
N TYR A 100 9.74 3.03 7.08
CA TYR A 100 10.29 2.55 5.80
C TYR A 100 11.30 1.41 5.99
N ILE A 101 12.11 1.45 7.06
CA ILE A 101 12.95 0.30 7.42
C ILE A 101 12.09 -0.93 7.72
N GLY A 102 11.05 -0.78 8.54
CA GLY A 102 10.13 -1.88 8.84
C GLY A 102 9.54 -2.51 7.57
N LEU A 103 9.09 -1.69 6.61
CA LEU A 103 8.57 -2.15 5.32
C LEU A 103 9.63 -2.86 4.46
N LEU A 104 10.87 -2.37 4.47
CA LEU A 104 12.00 -3.05 3.82
C LEU A 104 12.28 -4.42 4.46
N LEU A 105 12.31 -4.49 5.80
CA LEU A 105 12.51 -5.75 6.53
C LEU A 105 11.38 -6.74 6.23
N LEU A 106 10.13 -6.28 6.23
CA LEU A 106 8.97 -7.08 5.84
C LEU A 106 9.13 -7.65 4.42
N SER A 107 9.53 -6.81 3.46
CA SER A 107 9.77 -7.23 2.07
C SER A 107 10.85 -8.31 1.98
N LEU A 108 11.95 -8.17 2.74
CA LEU A 108 13.06 -9.14 2.75
C LEU A 108 12.68 -10.48 3.40
N VAL A 109 11.91 -10.43 4.49
CA VAL A 109 11.38 -11.63 5.17
C VAL A 109 10.41 -12.35 4.24
N VAL A 110 9.44 -11.65 3.66
CA VAL A 110 8.50 -12.23 2.69
C VAL A 110 9.24 -12.81 1.50
N GLY A 111 10.28 -12.14 0.99
CA GLY A 111 11.12 -12.65 -0.08
C GLY A 111 11.81 -13.97 0.26
N GLY A 112 12.27 -14.15 1.50
CA GLY A 112 12.83 -15.42 1.96
C GLY A 112 11.77 -16.50 2.18
N LEU A 113 10.58 -16.14 2.67
CA LEU A 113 9.50 -17.10 2.93
C LEU A 113 8.77 -17.56 1.67
N ALA A 114 8.66 -16.71 0.66
CA ALA A 114 7.91 -16.97 -0.55
C ALA A 114 8.56 -17.99 -1.49
N GLU A 115 9.78 -18.46 -1.19
CA GLU A 115 10.29 -19.73 -1.73
C GLU A 115 9.36 -20.91 -1.41
N ARG A 116 8.62 -20.81 -0.31
CA ARG A 116 7.61 -21.78 0.06
C ARG A 116 6.30 -21.41 -0.63
N PRO A 117 5.76 -22.29 -1.49
CA PRO A 117 4.56 -21.98 -2.28
C PRO A 117 3.32 -21.68 -1.42
N ILE A 118 3.31 -22.18 -0.17
CA ILE A 118 2.25 -21.90 0.79
C ILE A 118 2.17 -20.43 1.19
N TRP A 119 3.31 -19.76 1.43
CA TRP A 119 3.35 -18.36 1.83
C TRP A 119 2.99 -17.43 0.68
N GLN A 120 3.50 -17.74 -0.51
CA GLN A 120 3.12 -17.02 -1.73
C GLN A 120 1.62 -17.13 -1.98
N SER A 121 1.05 -18.33 -1.84
CA SER A 121 -0.40 -18.53 -2.01
C SER A 121 -1.19 -17.86 -0.89
N PHE A 122 -0.74 -17.95 0.37
CA PHE A 122 -1.39 -17.35 1.53
C PHE A 122 -1.54 -15.83 1.37
N ILE A 123 -0.47 -15.11 1.05
CA ILE A 123 -0.50 -13.65 0.88
C ILE A 123 -1.50 -13.24 -0.22
N LEU A 124 -1.45 -13.90 -1.38
CA LEU A 124 -2.34 -13.59 -2.50
C LEU A 124 -3.81 -13.90 -2.17
N TRP A 125 -4.08 -15.02 -1.49
CA TRP A 125 -5.43 -15.41 -1.09
C TRP A 125 -6.00 -14.54 0.02
N VAL A 126 -5.19 -14.11 0.99
CA VAL A 126 -5.62 -13.14 2.02
C VAL A 126 -5.98 -11.81 1.36
N MET A 127 -5.18 -11.34 0.41
CA MET A 127 -5.48 -10.12 -0.35
C MET A 127 -6.82 -10.24 -1.10
N ALA A 128 -7.03 -11.36 -1.79
CA ALA A 128 -8.27 -11.63 -2.51
C ALA A 128 -9.47 -11.81 -1.57
N ALA A 129 -9.28 -12.36 -0.38
CA ALA A 129 -10.33 -12.48 0.64
C ALA A 129 -10.78 -11.11 1.14
N VAL A 130 -9.84 -10.18 1.42
CA VAL A 130 -10.18 -8.80 1.76
C VAL A 130 -10.92 -8.11 0.60
N GLY A 131 -10.44 -8.29 -0.64
CA GLY A 131 -11.14 -7.80 -1.83
C GLY A 131 -12.55 -8.36 -1.97
N PHE A 132 -12.75 -9.65 -1.69
CA PHE A 132 -14.06 -10.28 -1.68
C PHE A 132 -14.97 -9.67 -0.59
N LEU A 133 -14.46 -9.51 0.64
CA LEU A 133 -15.23 -8.95 1.75
C LEU A 133 -15.69 -7.52 1.47
N HIS A 134 -14.83 -6.67 0.91
CA HIS A 134 -15.24 -5.32 0.50
C HIS A 134 -16.29 -5.33 -0.61
N ALA A 135 -16.16 -6.23 -1.59
CA ALA A 135 -17.18 -6.39 -2.63
C ALA A 135 -18.52 -6.83 -2.03
N PHE A 136 -18.48 -7.76 -1.08
CA PHE A 136 -19.67 -8.24 -0.38
C PHE A 136 -20.31 -7.14 0.48
N GLN A 137 -19.52 -6.42 1.30
CA GLN A 137 -20.00 -5.29 2.12
C GLN A 137 -20.66 -4.21 1.26
N PHE A 138 -20.05 -3.86 0.13
CA PHE A 138 -20.62 -2.91 -0.81
C PHE A 138 -22.01 -3.34 -1.31
N LEU A 139 -22.16 -4.60 -1.72
CA LEU A 139 -23.46 -5.12 -2.17
C LEU A 139 -24.49 -5.16 -1.02
N VAL A 140 -24.06 -5.51 0.19
CA VAL A 140 -24.91 -5.49 1.38
C VAL A 140 -25.39 -4.06 1.67
N TYR A 141 -24.51 -3.07 1.69
CA TYR A 141 -24.90 -1.67 1.94
C TYR A 141 -25.82 -1.13 0.83
N TYR A 142 -25.54 -1.49 -0.43
CA TYR A 142 -26.42 -1.14 -1.54
C TYR A 142 -27.82 -1.72 -1.34
N LEU A 143 -27.95 -3.00 -0.97
CA LEU A 143 -29.24 -3.63 -0.68
C LEU A 143 -29.92 -3.03 0.56
N MET A 144 -29.16 -2.76 1.62
CA MET A 144 -29.67 -2.17 2.85
C MET A 144 -30.24 -0.77 2.65
N ALA A 145 -29.72 0.01 1.70
CA ALA A 145 -30.30 1.29 1.34
C ALA A 145 -31.77 1.16 0.92
N PHE A 146 -32.15 0.06 0.27
CA PHE A 146 -33.55 -0.20 -0.11
C PHE A 146 -34.36 -0.84 1.01
N VAL A 147 -33.80 -1.85 1.70
CA VAL A 147 -34.49 -2.58 2.78
C VAL A 147 -34.89 -1.66 3.93
N THR A 148 -34.01 -0.71 4.29
CA THR A 148 -34.28 0.28 5.35
C THR A 148 -35.16 1.43 4.90
N GLY A 149 -35.44 1.56 3.60
CA GLY A 149 -36.20 2.68 3.03
C GLY A 149 -35.42 4.00 2.92
N ILE A 150 -34.18 4.07 3.40
CA ILE A 150 -33.34 5.28 3.35
C ILE A 150 -33.07 5.71 1.90
N ARG A 151 -32.91 4.74 0.98
CA ARG A 151 -32.70 4.90 -0.48
C ARG A 151 -31.57 5.88 -0.86
N MET A 152 -30.63 6.11 0.05
CA MET A 152 -29.49 6.97 -0.16
C MET A 152 -28.36 6.18 -0.85
N LEU A 153 -28.18 6.47 -2.14
CA LEU A 153 -27.12 5.88 -2.95
C LEU A 153 -25.95 6.85 -3.05
N ASP A 154 -25.22 7.01 -1.95
CA ASP A 154 -24.01 7.83 -1.91
C ASP A 154 -22.75 6.95 -1.95
N ALA A 155 -21.87 7.23 -2.89
CA ALA A 155 -20.61 6.53 -3.10
C ALA A 155 -19.72 6.47 -1.83
N ASP A 156 -19.75 7.52 -1.00
CA ASP A 156 -18.93 7.64 0.20
C ASP A 156 -19.52 6.89 1.40
N ILE A 157 -20.81 6.54 1.36
CA ILE A 157 -21.52 5.83 2.43
C ILE A 157 -21.57 4.33 2.14
N LEU A 158 -21.73 3.96 0.87
CA LEU A 158 -21.71 2.57 0.42
C LEU A 158 -20.33 1.91 0.58
N PHE A 159 -19.31 2.70 0.87
CA PHE A 159 -17.94 2.26 1.03
C PHE A 159 -17.42 2.60 2.42
N ASN A 160 -17.01 1.58 3.16
CA ASN A 160 -16.37 1.69 4.47
C ASN A 160 -15.01 1.00 4.47
N GLY A 161 -14.21 1.27 5.50
CA GLY A 161 -12.89 0.64 5.67
C GLY A 161 -11.71 1.58 5.49
N PHE A 162 -11.92 2.76 4.89
CA PHE A 162 -10.86 3.74 4.65
C PHE A 162 -11.37 5.15 4.92
N SER A 163 -10.52 6.02 5.44
CA SER A 163 -10.86 7.42 5.71
C SER A 163 -11.01 8.27 4.44
N ASN A 164 -10.56 7.77 3.29
CA ASN A 164 -10.76 8.39 2.00
C ASN A 164 -10.95 7.31 0.93
N PRO A 165 -11.97 7.42 0.04
CA PRO A 165 -12.18 6.43 -1.02
C PRO A 165 -10.99 6.28 -1.98
N ARG A 166 -10.15 7.31 -2.13
CA ARG A 166 -8.92 7.22 -2.93
C ARG A 166 -7.95 6.16 -2.39
N PHE A 167 -7.89 5.99 -1.07
CA PHE A 167 -7.01 5.01 -0.42
C PHE A 167 -7.43 3.58 -0.76
N PHE A 168 -8.73 3.34 -0.94
CA PHE A 168 -9.20 2.07 -1.48
C PHE A 168 -8.79 1.88 -2.93
N GLY A 169 -8.90 2.93 -3.77
CA GLY A 169 -8.37 2.90 -5.14
C GLY A 169 -6.88 2.53 -5.19
N GLN A 170 -6.08 2.99 -4.22
CA GLN A 170 -4.68 2.60 -4.09
C GLN A 170 -4.49 1.12 -3.75
N PHE A 171 -5.37 0.52 -2.95
CA PHE A 171 -5.36 -0.92 -2.74
C PHE A 171 -5.84 -1.68 -4.00
N GLN A 172 -6.90 -1.18 -4.65
CA GLN A 172 -7.50 -1.78 -5.85
C GLN A 172 -6.50 -1.90 -7.02
N VAL A 173 -5.62 -0.92 -7.21
CA VAL A 173 -4.60 -0.96 -8.30
C VAL A 173 -3.70 -2.19 -8.20
N MET A 174 -3.44 -2.65 -6.97
CA MET A 174 -2.65 -3.85 -6.69
C MET A 174 -3.52 -5.11 -6.62
N LEU A 175 -4.74 -4.98 -6.09
CA LEU A 175 -5.69 -6.09 -5.92
C LEU A 175 -6.13 -6.66 -7.27
N PHE A 176 -6.45 -5.81 -8.26
CA PHE A 176 -7.04 -6.28 -9.51
C PHE A 176 -6.13 -7.28 -10.23
N PRO A 177 -4.83 -6.98 -10.47
CA PRO A 177 -3.92 -7.94 -11.09
C PRO A 177 -3.81 -9.26 -10.31
N VAL A 178 -3.81 -9.20 -8.98
CA VAL A 178 -3.76 -10.39 -8.10
C VAL A 178 -5.04 -11.23 -8.22
N MET A 179 -6.21 -10.61 -8.22
CA MET A 179 -7.49 -11.33 -8.37
C MET A 179 -7.62 -11.96 -9.76
N ALA A 180 -7.23 -11.27 -10.83
CA ALA A 180 -7.24 -11.83 -12.18
C ALA A 180 -6.30 -13.03 -12.32
N LEU A 181 -5.13 -12.96 -11.70
CA LEU A 181 -4.20 -14.09 -11.63
C LEU A 181 -4.83 -15.29 -10.92
N LEU A 182 -5.41 -15.09 -9.73
CA LEU A 182 -6.02 -16.17 -8.96
C LEU A 182 -7.23 -16.77 -9.68
N LEU A 183 -8.05 -15.93 -10.33
CA LEU A 183 -9.17 -16.37 -11.16
C LEU A 183 -8.68 -17.30 -12.27
N LYS A 184 -7.64 -16.89 -13.00
CA LYS A 184 -7.06 -17.70 -14.08
C LYS A 184 -6.45 -19.00 -13.58
N ARG A 185 -5.77 -18.97 -12.43
CA ARG A 185 -5.24 -20.16 -11.75
C ARG A 185 -6.37 -21.13 -11.36
N CYS A 186 -7.44 -20.64 -10.75
CA CYS A 186 -8.59 -21.45 -10.35
C CYS A 186 -9.33 -22.05 -11.56
N HIS A 187 -9.47 -21.26 -12.63
CA HIS A 187 -10.04 -21.73 -13.88
C HIS A 187 -9.24 -22.89 -14.47
N HIS A 188 -7.90 -22.76 -14.56
CA HIS A 188 -7.03 -23.83 -15.04
C HIS A 188 -7.09 -25.09 -14.14
N GLN A 189 -7.25 -24.90 -12.82
CA GLN A 189 -7.42 -25.99 -11.86
C GLN A 189 -8.85 -26.58 -11.83
N ARG A 190 -9.75 -26.14 -12.72
CA ARG A 190 -11.16 -26.56 -12.79
C ARG A 190 -11.94 -26.35 -11.50
N ARG A 191 -11.55 -25.36 -10.68
CA ARG A 191 -12.27 -24.97 -9.46
C ARG A 191 -13.36 -23.97 -9.80
N THR A 192 -14.46 -24.46 -10.40
CA THR A 192 -15.53 -23.62 -10.97
C THR A 192 -16.15 -22.67 -9.95
N SER A 193 -16.53 -23.15 -8.77
CA SER A 193 -17.13 -22.32 -7.70
C SER A 193 -16.22 -21.14 -7.31
N LEU A 194 -14.93 -21.40 -7.05
CA LEU A 194 -13.98 -20.33 -6.73
C LEU A 194 -13.74 -19.37 -7.90
N THR A 195 -13.74 -19.89 -9.13
CA THR A 195 -13.60 -19.07 -10.34
C THR A 195 -14.78 -18.10 -10.48
N THR A 196 -16.01 -18.59 -10.28
CA THR A 196 -17.21 -17.77 -10.29
C THR A 196 -17.19 -16.74 -9.16
N LEU A 197 -16.84 -17.15 -7.93
CA LEU A 197 -16.79 -16.24 -6.78
C LEU A 197 -15.78 -15.11 -6.99
N LEU A 198 -14.57 -15.44 -7.44
CA LEU A 198 -13.52 -14.45 -7.75
C LEU A 198 -13.93 -13.54 -8.91
N GLY A 199 -14.59 -14.09 -9.93
CA GLY A 199 -15.10 -13.32 -11.07
C GLY A 199 -16.15 -12.30 -10.64
N LEU A 200 -17.17 -12.72 -9.88
CA LEU A 200 -18.20 -11.83 -9.35
C LEU A 200 -17.62 -10.76 -8.43
N ALA A 201 -16.66 -11.15 -7.58
CA ALA A 201 -15.94 -10.20 -6.72
C ALA A 201 -15.17 -9.18 -7.55
N LEU A 202 -14.43 -9.60 -8.58
CA LEU A 202 -13.65 -8.69 -9.44
C LEU A 202 -14.56 -7.76 -10.27
N ILE A 203 -15.69 -8.26 -10.77
CA ILE A 203 -16.73 -7.44 -11.44
C ILE A 203 -17.26 -6.36 -10.47
N THR A 204 -17.58 -6.75 -9.24
CA THR A 204 -18.07 -5.84 -8.21
C THR A 204 -17.00 -4.81 -7.83
N GLN A 205 -15.74 -5.23 -7.72
CA GLN A 205 -14.61 -4.34 -7.47
C GLN A 205 -14.44 -3.29 -8.58
N TRP A 206 -14.59 -3.69 -9.85
CA TRP A 206 -14.62 -2.74 -10.97
C TRP A 206 -15.83 -1.80 -10.90
N CYS A 207 -17.02 -2.28 -10.55
CA CYS A 207 -18.19 -1.44 -10.30
C CYS A 207 -17.89 -0.36 -9.24
N ILE A 208 -17.30 -0.76 -8.09
CA ILE A 208 -16.89 0.18 -7.04
C ILE A 208 -15.88 1.21 -7.58
N ALA A 209 -14.90 0.78 -8.37
CA ALA A 209 -13.92 1.69 -8.96
C ALA A 209 -14.57 2.76 -9.86
N TYR A 210 -15.60 2.42 -10.63
CA TYR A 210 -16.38 3.40 -11.40
C TYR A 210 -17.16 4.35 -10.48
N THR A 211 -17.81 3.82 -9.43
CA THR A 211 -18.57 4.61 -8.45
C THR A 211 -17.69 5.65 -7.73
N LEU A 212 -16.47 5.29 -7.37
CA LEU A 212 -15.54 6.16 -6.65
C LEU A 212 -14.79 7.17 -7.55
N GLY A 213 -14.79 6.96 -8.86
CA GLY A 213 -14.22 7.90 -9.84
C GLY A 213 -12.71 8.15 -9.72
N GLY A 214 -11.94 7.15 -9.24
CA GLY A 214 -10.51 7.29 -8.98
C GLY A 214 -9.64 7.33 -10.24
N ARG A 215 -9.44 8.50 -10.86
CA ARG A 215 -8.61 8.69 -12.08
C ARG A 215 -7.22 8.03 -12.01
N GLY A 216 -6.57 8.09 -10.85
CA GLY A 216 -5.24 7.51 -10.70
C GLY A 216 -5.21 5.98 -10.77
N LEU A 217 -6.27 5.31 -10.31
CA LEU A 217 -6.41 3.86 -10.45
C LEU A 217 -6.42 3.46 -11.93
N TRP A 218 -7.23 4.17 -12.74
CA TRP A 218 -7.30 3.96 -14.19
C TRP A 218 -5.93 4.16 -14.87
N LEU A 219 -5.27 5.28 -14.58
CA LEU A 219 -3.96 5.58 -15.13
C LEU A 219 -2.94 4.50 -14.76
N GLY A 220 -2.88 4.11 -13.48
CA GLY A 220 -1.98 3.09 -12.99
C GLY A 220 -2.17 1.75 -13.71
N LEU A 221 -3.42 1.28 -13.84
CA LEU A 221 -3.73 0.02 -14.52
C LEU A 221 -3.47 0.09 -16.03
N ILE A 222 -3.85 1.17 -16.71
CA ILE A 222 -3.65 1.31 -18.15
C ILE A 222 -2.17 1.33 -18.48
N VAL A 223 -1.39 2.17 -17.78
CA VAL A 223 0.06 2.29 -18.02
C VAL A 223 0.77 0.98 -17.70
N SER A 224 0.46 0.33 -16.58
CA SER A 224 1.13 -0.92 -16.22
C SER A 224 0.80 -2.07 -17.19
N HIS A 225 -0.45 -2.23 -17.63
CA HIS A 225 -0.77 -3.23 -18.66
C HIS A 225 -0.15 -2.89 -20.01
N PHE A 226 -0.16 -1.61 -20.42
CA PHE A 226 0.45 -1.19 -21.67
C PHE A 226 1.95 -1.51 -21.70
N VAL A 227 2.70 -1.13 -20.65
CA VAL A 227 4.13 -1.44 -20.57
C VAL A 227 4.38 -2.94 -20.48
N LEU A 228 3.52 -3.72 -19.79
CA LEU A 228 3.61 -5.19 -19.81
C LEU A 228 3.53 -5.74 -21.24
N LEU A 229 2.65 -5.21 -22.10
CA LEU A 229 2.55 -5.66 -23.49
C LEU A 229 3.73 -5.23 -24.35
N LEU A 230 4.37 -4.10 -24.04
CA LEU A 230 5.63 -3.72 -24.67
C LEU A 230 6.76 -4.70 -24.33
N ILE A 231 6.78 -5.20 -23.10
CA ILE A 231 7.77 -6.18 -22.63
C ILE A 231 7.48 -7.57 -23.22
N ASN A 232 6.24 -8.05 -23.11
CA ASN A 232 5.85 -9.37 -23.59
C ASN A 232 4.39 -9.37 -24.09
N ARG A 233 4.24 -9.30 -25.42
CA ARG A 233 2.94 -9.31 -26.11
C ARG A 233 2.11 -10.58 -25.88
N GLN A 234 2.74 -11.71 -25.54
CA GLN A 234 2.02 -12.97 -25.32
C GLN A 234 1.12 -12.92 -24.06
N LEU A 235 1.39 -11.98 -23.15
CA LEU A 235 0.63 -11.77 -21.92
C LEU A 235 -0.65 -10.95 -22.12
N TRP A 236 -1.03 -10.64 -23.37
CA TRP A 236 -2.27 -9.91 -23.71
C TRP A 236 -3.53 -10.51 -23.10
N ARG A 237 -3.56 -11.83 -22.88
CA ARG A 237 -4.70 -12.52 -22.25
C ARG A 237 -5.00 -12.01 -20.84
N ILE A 238 -4.00 -11.54 -20.10
CA ILE A 238 -4.18 -10.95 -18.76
C ILE A 238 -4.89 -9.59 -18.89
N MET A 239 -4.45 -8.76 -19.84
CA MET A 239 -5.12 -7.50 -20.14
C MET A 239 -6.55 -7.72 -20.65
N ALA A 240 -6.77 -8.70 -21.53
CA ALA A 240 -8.10 -9.04 -22.02
C ALA A 240 -9.03 -9.50 -20.88
N LEU A 241 -8.54 -10.35 -19.96
CA LEU A 241 -9.30 -10.73 -18.77
C LEU A 241 -9.69 -9.51 -17.94
N GLN A 242 -8.74 -8.61 -17.65
CA GLN A 242 -9.03 -7.39 -16.90
C GLN A 242 -10.02 -6.47 -17.62
N ALA A 243 -9.85 -6.26 -18.93
CA ALA A 243 -10.75 -5.46 -19.74
C ALA A 243 -12.17 -6.04 -19.77
N SER A 244 -12.31 -7.36 -19.90
CA SER A 244 -13.61 -8.04 -19.82
C SER A 244 -14.27 -7.86 -18.45
N MET A 245 -13.51 -8.02 -17.37
CA MET A 245 -14.04 -7.80 -16.01
C MET A 245 -14.40 -6.32 -15.77
N ALA A 246 -13.62 -5.39 -16.32
CA ALA A 246 -13.91 -3.96 -16.27
C ALA A 246 -15.18 -3.60 -17.06
N LEU A 247 -15.42 -4.23 -18.20
CA LEU A 247 -16.63 -4.03 -19.00
C LEU A 247 -17.87 -4.58 -18.27
N LEU A 248 -17.77 -5.79 -17.71
CA LEU A 248 -18.86 -6.37 -16.92
C LEU A 248 -19.12 -5.55 -15.64
N GLY A 249 -18.07 -5.05 -14.98
CA GLY A 249 -18.19 -4.15 -13.84
C GLY A 249 -18.81 -2.81 -14.21
N PHE A 250 -18.54 -2.30 -15.42
CA PHE A 250 -19.19 -1.10 -15.94
C PHE A 250 -20.67 -1.33 -16.20
N SER A 251 -21.05 -2.48 -16.79
CA SER A 251 -22.46 -2.85 -16.95
C SER A 251 -23.18 -2.96 -15.62
N LEU A 252 -22.53 -3.53 -14.60
CA LEU A 252 -23.06 -3.57 -13.23
C LEU A 252 -23.21 -2.16 -12.65
N PHE A 253 -22.23 -1.28 -12.84
CA PHE A 253 -22.31 0.12 -12.42
C PHE A 253 -23.49 0.84 -13.08
N LEU A 254 -23.69 0.69 -14.39
CA LEU A 254 -24.84 1.27 -15.10
C LEU A 254 -26.17 0.73 -14.55
N LEU A 255 -26.24 -0.57 -14.28
CA LEU A 255 -27.43 -1.16 -13.68
C LEU A 255 -27.73 -0.56 -12.30
N LEU A 256 -26.75 -0.57 -11.39
CA LEU A 256 -26.93 -0.16 -10.00
C LEU A 256 -27.07 1.36 -9.81
N PHE A 257 -26.36 2.17 -10.58
CA PHE A 257 -26.29 3.62 -10.34
C PHE A 257 -26.90 4.49 -11.45
N LYS A 258 -27.42 3.88 -12.53
CA LYS A 258 -28.15 4.62 -13.57
C LYS A 258 -29.54 4.04 -13.80
N LEU A 259 -29.66 2.75 -14.10
CA LEU A 259 -30.94 2.15 -14.48
C LEU A 259 -31.90 1.99 -13.30
N ILE A 260 -31.46 1.34 -12.21
CA ILE A 260 -32.29 1.17 -11.00
C ILE A 260 -32.69 2.52 -10.40
N PRO A 261 -31.78 3.49 -10.20
CA PRO A 261 -32.16 4.80 -9.67
C PRO A 261 -33.10 5.56 -10.60
N PHE A 262 -32.90 5.50 -11.93
CA PHE A 262 -33.82 6.10 -12.89
C PHE A 262 -35.24 5.52 -12.77
N TRP A 263 -35.37 4.20 -12.69
CA TRP A 263 -36.65 3.52 -12.54
C TRP A 263 -37.36 3.84 -11.20
N LEU A 264 -36.58 4.13 -10.16
CA LEU A 264 -37.06 4.46 -8.82
C LEU A 264 -37.12 5.97 -8.54
N GLU A 265 -36.84 6.82 -9.54
CA GLU A 265 -36.77 8.28 -9.41
C GLU A 265 -35.80 8.75 -8.30
N LEU A 266 -34.69 8.03 -8.11
CA LEU A 266 -33.63 8.35 -7.15
C LEU A 266 -32.49 9.11 -7.84
N ALA A 267 -31.91 10.06 -7.11
CA ALA A 267 -30.72 10.80 -7.52
C ALA A 267 -29.47 10.27 -6.77
N PRO A 268 -28.67 9.36 -7.36
CA PRO A 268 -27.48 8.85 -6.71
C PRO A 268 -26.38 9.93 -6.64
N SER A 269 -25.72 10.01 -5.49
CA SER A 269 -24.58 10.89 -5.24
C SER A 269 -23.29 10.14 -5.62
N LEU A 270 -22.76 10.45 -6.81
CA LEU A 270 -21.55 9.83 -7.35
C LEU A 270 -20.41 10.84 -7.40
N ARG A 271 -19.17 10.36 -7.19
CA ARG A 271 -17.99 11.20 -7.40
C ARG A 271 -17.77 11.43 -8.89
N ASN A 272 -17.63 12.70 -9.28
CA ASN A 272 -17.40 13.06 -10.68
C ASN A 272 -15.98 12.67 -11.13
N SER A 273 -15.88 11.67 -11.99
CA SER A 273 -14.63 11.16 -12.58
C SER A 273 -14.09 12.02 -13.72
N LEU A 274 -14.92 12.88 -14.33
CA LEU A 274 -14.59 13.73 -15.48
C LEU A 274 -14.15 15.15 -15.10
N ARG A 275 -13.83 15.41 -13.82
CA ARG A 275 -13.28 16.71 -13.41
C ARG A 275 -11.93 16.95 -14.09
N VAL A 276 -11.72 18.14 -14.66
CA VAL A 276 -10.42 18.53 -15.27
C VAL A 276 -9.44 19.08 -14.22
N SER A 277 -9.94 19.56 -13.07
CA SER A 277 -9.10 20.17 -12.02
C SER A 277 -8.07 19.19 -11.42
N LEU A 278 -6.91 19.73 -11.05
CA LEU A 278 -5.84 19.04 -10.34
C LEU A 278 -6.12 18.86 -8.82
N SER A 279 -7.25 19.39 -8.32
CA SER A 279 -7.63 19.34 -6.91
C SER A 279 -6.64 20.06 -5.97
N GLY A 280 -6.01 21.14 -6.43
CA GLY A 280 -5.05 21.92 -5.62
C GLY A 280 -3.64 21.33 -5.56
N ARG A 281 -3.35 20.26 -6.31
CA ARG A 281 -2.04 19.60 -6.33
C ARG A 281 -0.93 20.48 -6.88
N GLU A 282 -1.24 21.38 -7.79
CA GLU A 282 -0.31 22.36 -8.35
C GLU A 282 0.37 23.20 -7.26
N HIS A 283 -0.40 23.66 -6.28
CA HIS A 283 0.11 24.40 -5.13
C HIS A 283 0.96 23.49 -4.23
N LEU A 284 0.47 22.27 -3.96
CA LEU A 284 1.21 21.31 -3.14
C LEU A 284 2.57 20.92 -3.76
N TRP A 285 2.62 20.75 -5.08
CA TRP A 285 3.81 20.41 -5.84
C TRP A 285 4.80 21.58 -5.86
N GLN A 286 4.30 22.80 -5.98
CA GLN A 286 5.12 23.99 -5.87
C GLN A 286 5.78 24.09 -4.49
N LEU A 287 5.02 23.93 -3.39
CA LEU A 287 5.57 23.94 -2.04
C LEU A 287 6.63 22.84 -1.82
N ALA A 288 6.40 21.63 -2.36
CA ALA A 288 7.37 20.54 -2.27
C ALA A 288 8.64 20.86 -3.06
N TRP A 289 8.50 21.42 -4.25
CA TRP A 289 9.62 21.82 -5.08
C TRP A 289 10.45 22.95 -4.45
N GLU A 290 9.79 23.97 -3.89
CA GLU A 290 10.45 25.06 -3.17
C GLU A 290 11.24 24.54 -1.96
N ALA A 291 10.64 23.64 -1.17
CA ALA A 291 11.33 22.98 -0.05
C ALA A 291 12.54 22.15 -0.50
N ALA A 292 12.41 21.45 -1.63
CA ALA A 292 13.49 20.65 -2.21
C ALA A 292 14.66 21.51 -2.70
N VAL A 293 14.38 22.62 -3.40
CA VAL A 293 15.42 23.55 -3.88
C VAL A 293 16.10 24.26 -2.71
N ALA A 294 15.36 24.60 -1.65
CA ALA A 294 15.93 25.21 -0.45
C ALA A 294 16.80 24.24 0.37
N ASN A 295 16.52 22.93 0.32
CA ASN A 295 17.20 21.90 1.13
C ASN A 295 17.67 20.71 0.26
N PRO A 296 18.53 20.92 -0.75
CA PRO A 296 18.75 19.93 -1.81
C PRO A 296 19.47 18.66 -1.34
N TRP A 297 20.30 18.75 -0.29
CA TRP A 297 21.15 17.64 0.14
C TRP A 297 20.40 16.59 0.96
N LEU A 298 19.78 17.02 2.07
CA LEU A 298 19.12 16.14 3.04
C LEU A 298 17.61 16.34 3.11
N GLY A 299 17.05 17.34 2.41
CA GLY A 299 15.65 17.72 2.58
C GLY A 299 15.38 18.37 3.94
N VAL A 300 14.10 18.70 4.19
CA VAL A 300 13.64 19.29 5.45
C VAL A 300 13.46 18.25 6.59
N GLY A 301 13.64 16.97 6.28
CA GLY A 301 13.40 15.84 7.19
C GLY A 301 12.20 15.00 6.73
N PRO A 302 12.25 13.66 6.89
CA PRO A 302 11.10 12.79 6.67
C PRO A 302 9.85 13.31 7.38
N MET A 303 8.70 13.26 6.71
CA MET A 303 7.41 13.74 7.22
C MET A 303 7.33 15.27 7.49
N HIS A 304 8.37 16.07 7.21
CA HIS A 304 8.35 17.51 7.53
C HIS A 304 7.64 18.36 6.47
N TYR A 305 7.15 17.78 5.36
CA TYR A 305 6.24 18.52 4.50
C TYR A 305 5.01 18.99 5.29
N SER A 306 4.52 18.17 6.22
CA SER A 306 3.40 18.49 7.12
C SER A 306 3.78 19.33 8.34
N ALA A 307 4.98 19.92 8.39
CA ALA A 307 5.33 20.91 9.40
C ALA A 307 4.79 22.31 9.05
N ASN A 308 4.56 22.57 7.77
CA ASN A 308 4.03 23.84 7.28
C ASN A 308 2.57 23.64 6.85
N TYR A 309 1.66 24.27 7.57
CA TYR A 309 0.23 24.15 7.29
C TYR A 309 -0.13 24.72 5.91
N ASN A 310 -0.99 23.99 5.20
CA ASN A 310 -1.71 24.49 4.03
C ASN A 310 -3.14 23.90 4.05
N PRO A 311 -4.14 24.57 3.45
CA PRO A 311 -5.54 24.15 3.56
C PRO A 311 -5.90 22.93 2.70
N ILE A 312 -4.95 22.33 1.97
CA ILE A 312 -5.22 21.31 0.95
C ILE A 312 -4.86 19.91 1.45
N ALA A 313 -3.60 19.67 1.82
CA ALA A 313 -3.12 18.36 2.26
C ALA A 313 -1.79 18.41 3.00
N ALA A 314 -1.60 17.45 3.91
CA ALA A 314 -0.37 17.22 4.67
C ALA A 314 0.77 16.55 3.85
N HIS A 315 0.57 16.31 2.55
CA HIS A 315 1.60 15.74 1.66
C HIS A 315 1.32 16.07 0.19
N PRO A 316 2.33 16.05 -0.71
CA PRO A 316 2.16 16.58 -2.06
C PRO A 316 1.45 15.63 -3.05
N HIS A 317 0.94 14.48 -2.60
CA HIS A 317 0.37 13.43 -3.46
C HIS A 317 1.27 13.02 -4.65
N GLN A 318 2.59 13.15 -4.53
CA GLN A 318 3.56 12.77 -5.56
C GLN A 318 4.84 12.34 -4.84
N VAL A 319 5.16 11.04 -4.91
CA VAL A 319 6.21 10.43 -4.07
C VAL A 319 7.61 11.00 -4.35
N VAL A 320 7.93 11.33 -5.60
CA VAL A 320 9.24 11.89 -5.97
C VAL A 320 9.43 13.29 -5.39
N LEU A 321 8.46 14.18 -5.56
CA LEU A 321 8.48 15.53 -4.99
C LEU A 321 8.49 15.48 -3.46
N GLN A 322 7.74 14.54 -2.88
CA GLN A 322 7.78 14.32 -1.44
C GLN A 322 9.19 13.93 -0.98
N TRP A 323 9.81 12.96 -1.63
CA TRP A 323 11.17 12.51 -1.28
C TRP A 323 12.21 13.60 -1.54
N LEU A 324 12.09 14.38 -2.62
CA LEU A 324 12.98 15.51 -2.89
C LEU A 324 12.90 16.55 -1.76
N ALA A 325 11.69 16.91 -1.33
CA ALA A 325 11.46 17.87 -0.27
C ALA A 325 11.94 17.36 1.09
N GLU A 326 11.60 16.12 1.45
CA GLU A 326 11.76 15.59 2.80
C GLU A 326 13.10 14.86 3.02
N TRP A 327 13.64 14.19 2.00
CA TRP A 327 14.83 13.33 2.10
C TRP A 327 16.03 13.82 1.27
N GLY A 328 15.82 14.82 0.40
CA GLY A 328 16.85 15.40 -0.47
C GLY A 328 17.08 14.63 -1.77
N PHE A 329 17.86 15.24 -2.66
CA PHE A 329 18.08 14.78 -4.05
C PHE A 329 18.83 13.46 -4.09
N ALA A 330 19.91 13.31 -3.31
CA ALA A 330 20.74 12.11 -3.29
C ALA A 330 19.93 10.88 -2.85
N THR A 331 19.20 11.01 -1.74
CA THR A 331 18.35 9.93 -1.21
C THR A 331 17.25 9.54 -2.19
N THR A 332 16.61 10.52 -2.83
CA THR A 332 15.59 10.30 -3.86
C THR A 332 16.17 9.54 -5.07
N LEU A 333 17.35 9.94 -5.54
CA LEU A 333 18.01 9.28 -6.66
C LEU A 333 18.32 7.81 -6.34
N PHE A 334 18.80 7.51 -5.12
CA PHE A 334 19.04 6.12 -4.71
C PHE A 334 17.74 5.30 -4.65
N ALA A 335 16.64 5.89 -4.17
CA ALA A 335 15.32 5.25 -4.15
C ALA A 335 14.82 4.94 -5.58
N LEU A 336 14.94 5.91 -6.49
CA LEU A 336 14.59 5.71 -7.90
C LEU A 336 15.47 4.66 -8.56
N ALA A 337 16.77 4.70 -8.32
CA ALA A 337 17.73 3.73 -8.86
C ALA A 337 17.40 2.31 -8.41
N ILE A 338 17.09 2.10 -7.12
CA ILE A 338 16.76 0.76 -6.63
C ILE A 338 15.40 0.27 -7.15
N GLY A 339 14.41 1.16 -7.26
CA GLY A 339 13.10 0.84 -7.84
C GLY A 339 13.23 0.43 -9.30
N ALA A 340 13.92 1.24 -10.11
CA ALA A 340 14.18 0.95 -11.52
C ALA A 340 14.98 -0.35 -11.69
N TRP A 341 15.99 -0.57 -10.85
CA TRP A 341 16.79 -1.79 -10.87
C TRP A 341 15.95 -3.03 -10.57
N GLY A 342 15.08 -3.00 -9.54
CA GLY A 342 14.14 -4.07 -9.24
C GLY A 342 13.14 -4.34 -10.37
N LEU A 343 12.54 -3.29 -10.94
CA LEU A 343 11.61 -3.42 -12.06
C LEU A 343 12.28 -3.98 -13.33
N SER A 344 13.55 -3.65 -13.57
CA SER A 344 14.32 -4.18 -14.68
C SER A 344 14.54 -5.70 -14.56
N HIS A 345 14.70 -6.22 -13.34
CA HIS A 345 14.81 -7.67 -13.10
C HIS A 345 13.47 -8.37 -13.37
N GLY A 346 12.36 -7.76 -12.93
CA GLY A 346 11.01 -8.22 -13.28
C GLY A 346 10.78 -8.21 -14.80
N ALA A 347 11.14 -7.13 -15.48
CA ALA A 347 11.02 -7.03 -16.95
C ALA A 347 11.86 -8.11 -17.67
N ARG A 348 13.10 -8.35 -17.22
CA ARG A 348 13.96 -9.43 -17.76
C ARG A 348 13.32 -10.80 -17.54
N CYS A 349 12.72 -11.06 -16.38
CA CYS A 349 12.00 -12.29 -16.10
C CYS A 349 10.80 -12.46 -17.05
N LEU A 350 10.06 -11.39 -17.33
CA LEU A 350 8.91 -11.38 -18.23
C LEU A 350 9.27 -11.55 -19.70
N CYS A 351 10.49 -11.18 -20.11
CA CYS A 351 10.99 -11.42 -21.47
C CYS A 351 11.32 -12.89 -21.74
N GLN A 352 11.45 -13.72 -20.70
CA GLN A 352 11.79 -15.14 -20.88
C GLN A 352 10.58 -15.91 -21.44
N THR A 353 10.83 -16.92 -22.28
CA THR A 353 9.78 -17.77 -22.86
C THR A 353 8.95 -18.50 -21.78
N SER A 354 9.54 -18.73 -20.61
CA SER A 354 8.90 -19.33 -19.43
C SER A 354 8.23 -18.31 -18.49
N ALA A 355 8.00 -17.08 -18.94
CA ALA A 355 7.40 -16.03 -18.11
C ALA A 355 6.07 -16.51 -17.51
N HIS A 356 5.98 -16.49 -16.17
CA HIS A 356 4.81 -16.96 -15.45
C HIS A 356 3.79 -15.83 -15.31
N GLU A 357 2.50 -16.16 -15.38
CA GLU A 357 1.40 -15.18 -15.23
C GLU A 357 1.41 -14.46 -13.87
N LEU A 358 2.02 -15.10 -12.87
CA LEU A 358 2.22 -14.54 -11.55
C LEU A 358 3.22 -13.39 -11.58
N ASP A 359 4.32 -13.54 -12.31
CA ASP A 359 5.31 -12.47 -12.48
C ASP A 359 4.67 -11.27 -13.16
N ALA A 360 3.78 -11.52 -14.13
CA ALA A 360 3.02 -10.47 -14.81
C ALA A 360 2.04 -9.77 -13.85
N GLY A 361 1.30 -10.53 -13.03
CA GLY A 361 0.39 -9.96 -12.04
C GLY A 361 1.10 -9.11 -10.98
N LEU A 362 2.23 -9.59 -10.46
CA LEU A 362 3.07 -8.84 -9.52
C LEU A 362 3.65 -7.58 -10.16
N TRP A 363 4.16 -7.69 -11.39
CA TRP A 363 4.74 -6.55 -12.11
C TRP A 363 3.70 -5.47 -12.39
N VAL A 364 2.51 -5.84 -12.88
CA VAL A 364 1.41 -4.90 -13.13
C VAL A 364 0.93 -4.24 -11.85
N ALA A 365 0.83 -4.98 -10.73
CA ALA A 365 0.43 -4.43 -9.44
C ALA A 365 1.45 -3.41 -8.91
N ILE A 366 2.75 -3.75 -8.92
CA ILE A 366 3.82 -2.87 -8.43
C ILE A 366 3.93 -1.64 -9.32
N VAL A 367 3.99 -1.80 -10.64
CA VAL A 367 4.10 -0.67 -11.58
C VAL A 367 2.85 0.20 -11.53
N GLY A 368 1.66 -0.39 -11.43
CA GLY A 368 0.42 0.36 -11.27
C GLY A 368 0.42 1.21 -10.00
N ALA A 369 0.90 0.67 -8.88
CA ALA A 369 1.05 1.41 -7.62
C ALA A 369 2.10 2.53 -7.73
N LEU A 370 3.23 2.30 -8.41
CA LEU A 370 4.28 3.32 -8.60
C LEU A 370 3.84 4.47 -9.52
N VAL A 371 3.05 4.17 -10.55
CA VAL A 371 2.41 5.18 -11.42
C VAL A 371 1.38 5.97 -10.62
N LEU A 372 0.52 5.29 -9.86
CA LEU A 372 -0.44 5.95 -8.97
C LEU A 372 0.24 6.83 -7.92
N ALA A 373 1.40 6.42 -7.40
CA ALA A 373 2.19 7.19 -6.44
C ALA A 373 2.67 8.56 -6.97
N GLN A 374 2.57 8.82 -8.28
CA GLN A 374 2.87 10.12 -8.86
C GLN A 374 1.70 11.12 -8.79
N ILE A 375 0.51 10.69 -8.37
CA ILE A 375 -0.69 11.56 -8.29
C ILE A 375 -1.53 11.30 -7.04
N ASP A 376 -1.08 10.38 -6.17
CA ASP A 376 -1.71 10.08 -4.90
C ASP A 376 -0.71 9.61 -3.81
N GLY A 377 -1.16 9.60 -2.55
CA GLY A 377 -0.37 9.33 -1.34
C GLY A 377 -0.01 7.86 -1.07
N VAL A 378 0.37 7.08 -2.08
CA VAL A 378 0.61 5.62 -1.97
C VAL A 378 1.63 5.25 -0.88
N PHE A 379 2.71 6.03 -0.75
CA PHE A 379 3.81 5.80 0.22
C PHE A 379 3.56 6.46 1.59
N VAL A 380 2.35 6.97 1.79
CA VAL A 380 1.91 7.56 3.05
C VAL A 380 0.87 6.66 3.70
N MET A 381 -0.02 6.05 2.92
CA MET A 381 -1.14 5.28 3.45
C MET A 381 -0.70 3.92 4.02
N PRO A 382 -1.02 3.60 5.29
CA PRO A 382 -0.55 2.39 5.98
C PRO A 382 -0.98 1.11 5.27
N TYR A 383 -2.21 1.08 4.78
CA TYR A 383 -2.76 -0.11 4.14
C TYR A 383 -2.03 -0.40 2.81
N THR A 384 -1.93 0.62 1.96
CA THR A 384 -1.33 0.54 0.63
C THR A 384 0.16 0.19 0.71
N GLU A 385 0.94 0.90 1.51
CA GLU A 385 2.40 0.70 1.54
C GLU A 385 2.78 -0.68 2.08
N THR A 386 1.99 -1.25 3.00
CA THR A 386 2.22 -2.59 3.54
C THR A 386 1.92 -3.65 2.49
N TRP A 387 0.80 -3.55 1.77
CA TRP A 387 0.51 -4.44 0.65
C TRP A 387 1.57 -4.34 -0.45
N LEU A 388 2.03 -3.13 -0.76
CA LEU A 388 3.13 -2.93 -1.71
C LEU A 388 4.42 -3.62 -1.23
N ALA A 389 4.79 -3.50 0.05
CA ALA A 389 5.94 -4.19 0.63
C ALA A 389 5.82 -5.72 0.55
N LEU A 390 4.63 -6.27 0.83
CA LEU A 390 4.37 -7.72 0.68
C LEU A 390 4.55 -8.17 -0.78
N LEU A 391 4.01 -7.41 -1.75
CA LEU A 391 4.14 -7.72 -3.18
C LEU A 391 5.57 -7.56 -3.68
N ILE A 392 6.31 -6.55 -3.21
CA ILE A 392 7.75 -6.40 -3.46
C ILE A 392 8.50 -7.61 -2.90
N GLY A 393 8.16 -8.09 -1.71
CA GLY A 393 8.74 -9.31 -1.16
C GLY A 393 8.49 -10.53 -2.04
N LEU A 394 7.25 -10.74 -2.51
CA LEU A 394 6.94 -11.81 -3.46
C LEU A 394 7.73 -11.67 -4.77
N ALA A 395 7.85 -10.44 -5.28
CA ALA A 395 8.60 -10.15 -6.49
C ALA A 395 10.11 -10.41 -6.30
N LEU A 396 10.69 -10.03 -5.15
CA LEU A 396 12.06 -10.35 -4.79
C LEU A 396 12.30 -11.87 -4.77
N ALA A 397 11.37 -12.65 -4.23
CA ALA A 397 11.50 -14.12 -4.21
C ALA A 397 11.61 -14.74 -5.61
N ARG A 398 10.96 -14.12 -6.60
CA ARG A 398 10.82 -14.64 -7.98
C ARG A 398 11.80 -14.06 -8.98
N TRP A 399 12.12 -12.77 -8.85
CA TRP A 399 12.96 -12.03 -9.82
C TRP A 399 14.44 -12.01 -9.42
N SER A 400 14.78 -12.55 -8.24
CA SER A 400 16.15 -12.69 -7.78
C SER A 400 16.59 -14.16 -7.72
N SER A 401 17.90 -14.38 -7.76
CA SER A 401 18.47 -15.72 -7.59
C SER A 401 18.19 -16.28 -6.19
N PRO A 402 17.98 -17.61 -6.06
CA PRO A 402 17.55 -18.21 -4.80
C PRO A 402 18.72 -18.40 -3.80
N ILE A 403 19.45 -17.32 -3.51
CA ILE A 403 20.63 -17.34 -2.66
C ILE A 403 20.24 -16.84 -1.26
N PRO A 404 20.56 -17.59 -0.19
CA PRO A 404 20.29 -17.16 1.17
C PRO A 404 21.22 -16.00 1.58
N ALA A 405 20.71 -15.09 2.40
CA ALA A 405 21.47 -13.93 2.88
C ALA A 405 22.75 -14.33 3.65
N LYS A 406 23.83 -13.59 3.41
CA LYS A 406 25.10 -13.73 4.13
C LYS A 406 24.98 -13.23 5.57
N MET A 407 25.84 -13.72 6.48
CA MET A 407 25.85 -13.30 7.88
C MET A 407 25.99 -11.78 8.06
N SER A 408 26.82 -11.12 7.23
CA SER A 408 26.98 -9.66 7.26
C SER A 408 25.68 -8.90 6.98
N GLN A 409 24.87 -9.40 6.04
CA GLN A 409 23.54 -8.83 5.76
C GLN A 409 22.59 -9.05 6.94
N ARG A 410 22.60 -10.23 7.56
CA ARG A 410 21.76 -10.52 8.73
C ARG A 410 22.10 -9.61 9.91
N ILE A 411 23.40 -9.38 10.16
CA ILE A 411 23.86 -8.44 11.19
C ILE A 411 23.40 -7.00 10.87
N ALA A 412 23.58 -6.54 9.64
CA ALA A 412 23.12 -5.21 9.23
C ALA A 412 21.61 -5.03 9.44
N ILE A 413 20.82 -6.05 9.09
CA ILE A 413 19.38 -6.08 9.35
C ILE A 413 19.07 -6.05 10.85
N GLY A 414 19.81 -6.81 11.66
CA GLY A 414 19.68 -6.77 13.12
C GLY A 414 19.91 -5.36 13.68
N ILE A 415 20.92 -4.63 13.18
CA ILE A 415 21.19 -3.25 13.56
C ILE A 415 20.02 -2.34 13.17
N PHE A 416 19.54 -2.44 11.93
CA PHE A 416 18.41 -1.62 11.45
C PHE A 416 17.06 -2.02 12.07
N ALA A 417 16.92 -3.22 12.64
CA ALA A 417 15.71 -3.65 13.35
C ALA A 417 15.55 -2.92 14.69
N ILE A 418 16.65 -2.52 15.35
CA ILE A 418 16.63 -1.82 16.64
C ILE A 418 15.78 -0.54 16.59
N PRO A 419 16.01 0.42 15.69
CA PRO A 419 15.20 1.63 15.64
C PRO A 419 13.74 1.38 15.24
N VAL A 420 13.44 0.31 14.49
CA VAL A 420 12.05 -0.07 14.20
C VAL A 420 11.33 -0.41 15.50
N VAL A 421 11.91 -1.30 16.31
CA VAL A 421 11.32 -1.71 17.59
C VAL A 421 11.26 -0.54 18.57
N LEU A 422 12.33 0.24 18.72
CA LEU A 422 12.39 1.33 19.70
C LEU A 422 11.45 2.49 19.35
N VAL A 423 11.48 2.97 18.10
CA VAL A 423 10.68 4.14 17.70
C VAL A 423 9.22 3.76 17.54
N LEU A 424 8.91 2.71 16.75
CA LEU A 424 7.52 2.33 16.51
C LEU A 424 6.90 1.67 17.75
N GLY A 425 7.69 0.96 18.56
CA GLY A 425 7.26 0.48 19.88
C GLY A 425 6.91 1.62 20.84
N LYS A 426 7.73 2.69 20.89
CA LYS A 426 7.39 3.91 21.65
C LYS A 426 6.06 4.49 21.16
N VAL A 427 5.85 4.59 19.84
CA VAL A 427 4.60 5.10 19.26
C VAL A 427 3.41 4.22 19.69
N LEU A 428 3.51 2.90 19.59
CA LEU A 428 2.45 1.96 19.99
C LEU A 428 2.13 2.01 21.48
N ILE A 429 3.14 2.18 22.35
CA ILE A 429 2.96 2.13 23.80
C ILE A 429 2.53 3.50 24.36
N LYS A 430 3.05 4.61 23.82
CA LYS A 430 2.86 5.94 24.39
C LYS A 430 1.88 6.82 23.62
N GLU A 431 1.88 6.76 22.29
CA GLU A 431 1.09 7.67 21.45
C GLU A 431 -0.25 7.07 21.04
N ALA A 432 -0.25 5.81 20.58
CA ALA A 432 -1.46 5.17 20.10
C ALA A 432 -2.59 5.18 21.16
N PRO A 433 -2.37 4.82 22.44
CA PRO A 433 -3.46 4.75 23.43
C PRO A 433 -4.15 6.08 23.74
N THR A 434 -3.45 7.21 23.57
CA THR A 434 -3.95 8.56 23.85
C THR A 434 -4.37 9.31 22.58
N LEU A 435 -4.25 8.66 21.41
CA LEU A 435 -4.46 9.28 20.11
C LEU A 435 -5.87 9.88 19.92
N PRO A 436 -6.97 9.20 20.30
CA PRO A 436 -8.31 9.76 20.08
C PRO A 436 -8.53 11.10 20.78
N LEU A 437 -8.05 11.23 22.03
CA LEU A 437 -8.19 12.45 22.82
C LEU A 437 -7.29 13.58 22.33
N THR A 438 -6.05 13.25 21.95
CA THR A 438 -5.06 14.23 21.49
C THR A 438 -5.45 14.81 20.13
N GLN A 439 -5.89 13.99 19.18
CA GLN A 439 -6.32 14.47 17.86
C GLN A 439 -7.52 15.39 17.93
N GLU A 440 -8.52 15.08 18.77
CA GLU A 440 -9.70 15.93 18.90
C GLU A 440 -9.34 17.31 19.47
N THR A 441 -8.40 17.35 20.40
CA THR A 441 -7.88 18.59 21.00
C THR A 441 -7.10 19.40 19.95
N ASP A 442 -6.13 18.78 19.27
CA ASP A 442 -5.27 19.43 18.28
C ASP A 442 -6.09 20.02 17.11
N ILE A 443 -7.10 19.28 16.62
CA ILE A 443 -7.99 19.74 15.54
C ILE A 443 -8.81 20.96 15.98
N LYS A 444 -9.32 20.96 17.22
CA LYS A 444 -10.10 22.08 17.76
C LYS A 444 -9.23 23.31 17.96
N GLU A 445 -8.02 23.14 18.50
CA GLU A 445 -7.09 24.24 18.81
C GLU A 445 -6.49 24.88 17.56
N HIS A 446 -6.15 24.08 16.55
CA HIS A 446 -5.46 24.56 15.34
C HIS A 446 -6.38 24.75 14.14
N HIS A 447 -7.69 24.47 14.28
CA HIS A 447 -8.68 24.55 13.20
C HIS A 447 -8.26 23.81 11.92
N THR A 448 -7.58 22.68 12.08
CA THR A 448 -7.10 21.84 10.98
C THR A 448 -8.17 20.83 10.56
N GLY A 449 -8.21 20.48 9.27
CA GLY A 449 -9.05 19.37 8.79
C GLY A 449 -8.38 18.01 8.94
N TRP A 450 -9.12 16.93 8.67
CA TRP A 450 -8.57 15.59 8.57
C TRP A 450 -7.78 15.41 7.27
N THR A 451 -6.45 15.48 7.36
CA THR A 451 -5.53 15.31 6.22
C THR A 451 -4.51 14.20 6.52
N PRO A 452 -4.88 12.92 6.36
CA PRO A 452 -4.08 11.81 6.84
C PRO A 452 -2.62 11.80 6.35
N ARG A 453 -1.68 11.63 7.29
CA ARG A 453 -0.24 11.43 7.04
C ARG A 453 0.24 10.21 7.84
N PHE A 454 0.92 10.43 8.96
CA PHE A 454 1.31 9.33 9.85
C PHE A 454 0.09 8.87 10.65
N TRP A 455 -0.60 9.83 11.27
CA TRP A 455 -1.94 9.68 11.84
C TRP A 455 -2.98 10.41 10.99
N SER A 456 -4.26 10.26 11.31
CA SER A 456 -5.39 10.85 10.58
C SER A 456 -5.43 12.37 10.63
N HIS A 457 -5.01 13.00 11.74
CA HIS A 457 -4.81 14.47 11.84
C HIS A 457 -3.77 14.97 10.83
N GLY A 458 -2.63 14.29 10.78
CA GLY A 458 -1.61 14.40 9.74
C GLY A 458 -0.64 15.58 9.81
N TRP A 459 -0.94 16.66 10.52
CA TRP A 459 -0.01 17.78 10.72
C TRP A 459 0.95 17.53 11.89
N LEU A 460 2.16 18.05 11.78
CA LEU A 460 3.11 18.12 12.90
C LEU A 460 2.73 19.33 13.77
N PRO A 461 3.13 19.36 15.05
CA PRO A 461 2.92 20.52 15.91
C PRO A 461 3.46 21.77 15.23
N VAL A 462 2.58 22.72 14.94
CA VAL A 462 2.95 23.99 14.31
C VAL A 462 3.75 24.77 15.34
N LYS A 463 4.95 25.22 14.98
CA LYS A 463 5.57 26.32 15.74
C LYS A 463 4.67 27.53 15.52
N SER A 464 3.95 27.95 16.56
CA SER A 464 3.33 29.28 16.55
C SER A 464 4.41 30.29 16.13
N PRO A 465 4.14 31.16 15.15
CA PRO A 465 5.08 32.20 14.75
C PRO A 465 5.49 33.10 15.92
#